data_AF-A0A0A3XSK8-F1
#
_entry.id   AF-A0A0A3XSK8-F1
#
_cell.length_a   1.000
_cell.length_b   1.000
_cell.length_c   1.000
_cell.angle_alpha   90.00
_cell.angle_beta   90.00
_cell.angle_gamma   90.00
#
_symmetry.space_group_name_H-M   'P 1'
#
loop_
_entity.id
_entity.type
_entity.pdbx_description
1 polymer ?
#
loop_
_entity_poly.entity_id
_entity_poly.type
_entity_poly.pdbx_seq_one_letter_code
_entity_poly.pdbx_strand_id
1 'polypeptide(L)' 'MCRWIAYRGETTSFEPYVTEPEHSLIAQSVRSLQSTAGSNGDGFGLGWYGEHPEPGVLADRFSVAQGLAASEDPR' A
#
# COMPACT_ATOMS: atom_id res chain seq x y z
N MET A 1 7.46 -10.49 -4.14
CA MET A 1 8.62 -9.86 -3.44
C MET A 1 8.04 -8.75 -2.58
N CYS A 2 8.33 -8.71 -1.27
CA CYS A 2 7.78 -7.64 -0.44
C CYS A 2 8.48 -6.30 -0.73
N ARG A 3 7.70 -5.21 -0.75
CA ARG A 3 8.17 -3.82 -0.87
C ARG A 3 7.62 -3.05 0.33
N TRP A 4 8.47 -2.25 0.96
CA TRP A 4 8.12 -1.48 2.16
C TRP A 4 8.79 -0.11 2.13
N ILE A 5 8.16 0.85 2.79
CA ILE A 5 8.70 2.17 3.07
C ILE A 5 8.50 2.46 4.56
N ALA A 6 9.44 3.20 5.15
CA ALA A 6 9.31 3.72 6.50
C ALA A 6 9.59 5.22 6.45
N TYR A 7 8.76 5.99 7.15
CA TYR A 7 8.89 7.43 7.25
C TYR A 7 8.99 7.83 8.72
N ARG A 8 9.89 8.77 9.02
CA ARG A 8 10.00 9.41 10.32
C ARG A 8 10.30 10.88 10.11
N GLY A 9 9.41 11.74 10.57
CA GLY A 9 9.50 13.17 10.36
C GLY A 9 8.25 13.86 10.87
N GLU A 10 7.90 14.97 10.23
CA GLU A 10 6.69 15.72 10.52
C GLU A 10 5.44 14.91 10.21
N THR A 11 4.35 15.16 10.94
CA THR A 11 3.08 14.51 10.65
C THR A 11 2.65 14.82 9.22
N THR A 12 2.45 13.76 8.45
CA THR A 12 2.10 13.83 7.03
C THR A 12 1.11 12.70 6.69
N SER A 13 0.40 12.85 5.58
CA SER A 13 -0.51 11.81 5.11
C SER A 13 0.25 10.67 4.42
N PHE A 14 -0.44 9.55 4.18
CA PHE A 14 0.15 8.41 3.48
C PHE A 14 0.24 8.61 1.97
N GLU A 15 -0.60 9.46 1.38
CA GLU A 15 -0.71 9.59 -0.09
C GLU A 15 0.64 9.87 -0.77
N PRO A 16 1.47 10.81 -0.30
CA PRO A 16 2.75 11.14 -0.93
C PRO A 16 3.76 9.98 -0.98
N TYR A 17 3.54 8.92 -0.21
CA TYR A 17 4.45 7.79 -0.08
C TYR A 17 3.87 6.48 -0.60
N VAL A 18 2.55 6.31 -0.46
CA VAL A 18 1.88 5.03 -0.72
C VAL A 18 1.17 5.02 -2.07
N THR A 19 0.55 6.15 -2.49
CA THR A 19 -0.36 6.19 -3.64
C THR A 19 0.09 7.15 -4.75
N GLU A 20 0.56 8.34 -4.40
CA GLU A 20 0.85 9.44 -5.33
C GLU A 20 2.11 9.26 -6.20
N PRO A 21 3.24 8.69 -5.71
CA PRO A 21 4.44 8.57 -6.55
C PRO A 21 4.18 7.78 -7.84
N GLU A 22 4.83 8.17 -8.95
CA GLU A 22 4.72 7.48 -10.24
C GLU A 22 5.08 5.98 -10.13
N HIS A 23 5.97 5.64 -9.20
CA HIS A 23 6.32 4.27 -8.84
C HIS A 23 5.87 3.93 -7.41
N SER A 24 4.64 4.29 -7.07
CA SER A 24 4.07 4.07 -5.74
C SER A 24 3.99 2.60 -5.33
N LEU A 25 3.85 2.34 -4.03
CA LEU A 25 3.67 0.99 -3.50
C LEU A 25 2.40 0.33 -4.04
N ILE A 26 1.33 1.12 -4.26
CA ILE A 26 0.13 0.63 -4.95
C ILE A 26 0.46 0.21 -6.38
N ALA A 27 1.11 1.07 -7.17
CA ALA A 27 1.46 0.74 -8.56
C ALA A 27 2.32 -0.53 -8.65
N GLN A 28 3.30 -0.69 -7.74
CA GLN A 28 4.15 -1.88 -7.66
C GLN A 28 3.40 -3.13 -7.18
N SER A 29 2.34 -2.99 -6.40
CA SER A 29 1.49 -4.11 -6.00
C SER A 29 0.66 -4.66 -7.17
N VAL A 30 0.20 -3.79 -8.06
CA VAL A 30 -0.60 -4.15 -9.24
C VAL A 30 0.29 -4.64 -10.39
N ARG A 31 1.42 -3.98 -10.63
CA ARG A 31 2.35 -4.27 -11.74
C ARG A 31 3.77 -4.41 -11.21
N SER A 32 4.10 -5.63 -10.77
CA SER A 32 5.43 -5.94 -10.24
C SER A 32 6.41 -6.22 -11.39
N LEU A 33 7.14 -5.20 -11.83
CA LEU A 33 8.14 -5.31 -12.89
C LEU A 33 9.44 -5.99 -12.44
N GLN A 34 9.63 -6.15 -11.13
CA GLN A 34 10.84 -6.70 -10.53
C GLN A 34 10.59 -8.03 -9.80
N SER A 35 9.41 -8.64 -9.93
CA SER A 35 9.10 -9.94 -9.34
C SER A 35 8.75 -10.97 -10.42
N THR A 36 8.99 -12.25 -10.12
CA THR A 36 8.58 -13.37 -10.99
C THR A 36 7.04 -13.49 -11.09
N ALA A 37 6.33 -12.94 -10.11
CA ALA A 37 4.88 -12.78 -10.13
C ALA A 37 4.52 -11.37 -10.63
N GLY A 38 3.53 -11.25 -11.52
CA GLY A 38 3.12 -9.96 -12.11
C GLY A 38 2.44 -8.99 -11.14
N SER A 39 2.02 -9.45 -9.96
CA SER A 39 1.44 -8.63 -8.87
C SER A 39 1.94 -9.13 -7.50
N ASN A 40 1.97 -8.24 -6.51
CA ASN A 40 2.11 -8.61 -5.09
C ASN A 40 0.68 -8.72 -4.52
N GLY A 41 0.11 -9.92 -4.64
CA GLY A 41 -1.31 -10.18 -4.37
C GLY A 41 -1.61 -10.86 -3.03
N ASP A 42 -0.62 -10.96 -2.15
CA ASP A 42 -0.65 -11.69 -0.88
C ASP A 42 -1.06 -10.83 0.34
N GLY A 43 -1.36 -9.56 0.11
CA GLY A 43 -1.87 -8.62 1.11
C GLY A 43 -1.05 -7.34 1.23
N PHE A 44 -1.45 -6.46 2.13
CA PHE A 44 -0.73 -5.23 2.46
C PHE A 44 -0.86 -4.88 3.94
N GLY A 45 0.02 -4.00 4.41
CA GLY A 45 -0.01 -3.49 5.77
C GLY A 45 0.47 -2.04 5.84
N LEU A 46 -0.18 -1.26 6.69
CA LEU A 46 0.20 0.09 7.09
C LEU A 46 0.27 0.15 8.62
N GLY A 47 1.33 0.78 9.13
CA GLY A 47 1.51 1.06 10.54
C GLY A 47 1.92 2.51 10.76
N TRP A 48 1.39 3.15 11.79
CA TRP A 48 1.70 4.54 12.11
C TRP A 48 1.58 4.83 13.60
N TYR A 49 2.22 5.91 14.04
CA TYR A 49 2.04 6.47 15.37
C TYR A 49 1.23 7.76 15.23
N GLY A 50 0.16 7.88 16.01
CA GLY A 50 -0.69 9.07 16.08
C GLY A 50 -0.54 9.77 17.43
N GLU A 51 -1.65 10.23 17.99
CA GLU A 51 -1.67 10.88 19.32
C GLU A 51 -1.46 9.88 20.47
N HIS A 52 -1.73 8.59 20.23
CA HIS A 52 -1.57 7.53 21.21
C HIS A 52 -0.19 6.86 21.11
N PRO A 53 0.37 6.39 22.25
CA PRO A 53 1.63 5.66 22.26
C PRO A 53 1.53 4.30 21.54
N GLU A 54 0.33 3.72 21.46
CA GLU A 54 0.07 2.51 20.70
C GLU A 54 0.00 2.80 19.19
N PRO A 55 0.65 1.99 18.34
CA PRO A 55 0.59 2.18 16.91
C PRO A 55 -0.78 1.81 16.34
N GLY A 56 -1.27 2.62 15.40
CA GLY A 56 -2.34 2.22 14.49
C GLY A 56 -1.82 1.19 13.50
N VAL A 57 -2.64 0.18 13.21
CA VAL A 57 -2.33 -0.88 12.24
C VAL A 57 -3.54 -1.12 11.35
N LEU A 58 -3.32 -1.08 10.04
CA LEU A 58 -4.25 -1.54 9.02
C LEU A 58 -3.56 -2.65 8.24
N ALA A 59 -4.11 -3.87 8.27
CA ALA A 59 -3.57 -5.00 7.54
C ALA A 59 -4.69 -5.77 6.87
N ASP A 60 -4.49 -6.13 5.60
CA ASP A 60 -5.42 -6.93 4.83
C ASP A 60 -4.68 -8.01 4.05
N ARG A 61 -5.31 -9.16 3.86
CA ARG A 61 -4.83 -10.27 3.03
C ARG A 61 -5.32 -10.17 1.59
N PHE A 62 -6.27 -9.30 1.30
CA PHE A 62 -6.69 -9.04 -0.07
C PHE A 62 -5.62 -8.27 -0.84
N SER A 63 -5.43 -8.65 -2.10
CA SER A 63 -4.58 -7.91 -3.02
C SER A 63 -5.17 -6.52 -3.25
N VAL A 64 -4.34 -5.49 -3.15
CA VAL A 64 -4.77 -4.12 -3.47
C VAL A 64 -5.22 -4.00 -4.93
N ALA A 65 -4.66 -4.82 -5.83
CA ALA A 65 -5.08 -4.91 -7.22
C ALA A 65 -6.53 -5.42 -7.38
N GLN A 66 -6.95 -6.36 -6.54
CA GLN A 66 -8.33 -6.90 -6.58
C GLN A 66 -9.34 -5.90 -6.02
N GLY A 67 -8.97 -5.14 -4.99
CA GLY A 67 -9.81 -4.07 -4.42
C GLY A 67 -10.07 -2.92 -5.40
N LEU A 68 -9.04 -2.50 -6.16
CA LEU A 68 -9.18 -1.47 -7.19
C LEU A 68 -10.07 -1.91 -8.35
N ALA A 69 -9.88 -3.14 -8.85
CA ALA A 69 -10.72 -3.70 -9.91
C ALA A 69 -12.21 -3.81 -9.52
N ALA A 70 -12.51 -4.02 -8.23
CA ALA A 70 -13.87 -4.04 -7.71
C ALA A 70 -14.50 -2.63 -7.55
N SER A 71 -13.69 -1.59 -7.48
CA SER A 71 -14.14 -0.18 -7.41
C SER A 71 -14.37 0.46 -8.78
N GLU A 72 -13.83 -0.13 -9.85
CA GLU A 72 -13.98 0.31 -11.24
C GLU A 72 -15.14 -0.39 -11.98
N ASP A 73 -16.08 -1.04 -11.27
CA ASP A 73 -17.36 -1.49 -11.82
C ASP A 73 -18.48 -0.48 -11.47
N PRO A 74 -18.76 0.49 -12.35
CA PRO A 74 -19.89 1.38 -12.20
C PRO A 74 -21.12 0.66 -12.77
N ARG A 75 -21.97 0.13 -11.90
CA ARG A 75 -23.39 0.09 -12.26
C ARG A 75 -23.91 1.51 -12.42
#